data_AF-A0A3D1QZN1-F1
#
_entry.id   AF-A0A3D1QZN1-F1
#
_cell.length_a   1.000
_cell.length_b   1.000
_cell.length_c   1.000
_cell.angle_alpha   90.00
_cell.angle_beta   90.00
_cell.angle_gamma   90.00
#
_symmetry.space_group_name_H-M   'P 1'
#
loop_
_entity.id
_entity.type
_entity.pdbx_description
1 polymer ?
#
loop_
_entity_poly.entity_id
_entity_poly.type
_entity_poly.pdbx_seq_one_letter_code
_entity_poly.pdbx_strand_id
1 'polypeptide(L)'
;EPELRNGEAWLGVEPSGLYVFSVEQGSPAWEAGLRRGDRLLEVNGKPLHGWSTFEQLRYQAAKDQQPLKLAFLQNGQRIEREVMQKQTVEKDRFDNEHPVLLFGAFEDRRASSLVEVEKIPVQIPVGKALTKAVRVVPQEIGKTLQGLWLLASGQLSSKNIGGPIMIYKVAVQSAEAGKDVFLQTMGFISINLGLLNLLPIPVLDGFHILSAAFETIRRRPLGLKARIIANYIGLAMLLMLMLLAFKNDFVNFLLN
;
A
#
# COMPACT_ATOMS: atom_id res chain seq x y z
N GLU A 1 -42.92 20.29 6.17
CA GLU A 1 -42.65 18.95 6.73
C GLU A 1 -41.24 18.54 6.31
N PRO A 2 -40.46 17.84 7.15
CA PRO A 2 -39.17 17.32 6.71
C PRO A 2 -39.39 16.38 5.52
N GLU A 3 -38.61 16.56 4.46
CA GLU A 3 -38.65 15.67 3.28
C GLU A 3 -38.31 14.26 3.78
N LEU A 4 -39.18 13.28 3.54
CA LEU A 4 -38.91 11.89 3.89
C LEU A 4 -38.17 11.25 2.72
N ARG A 5 -36.94 10.81 2.93
CA ARG A 5 -36.20 9.98 1.95
C ARG A 5 -36.00 8.60 2.55
N ASN A 6 -36.49 7.57 1.84
CA ASN A 6 -36.47 6.16 2.29
C ASN A 6 -37.09 5.91 3.67
N GLY A 7 -38.12 6.69 4.06
CA GLY A 7 -38.83 6.50 5.32
C GLY A 7 -38.17 7.15 6.54
N GLU A 8 -37.07 7.88 6.36
CA GLU A 8 -36.39 8.62 7.42
C GLU A 8 -36.52 10.13 7.21
N ALA A 9 -36.67 10.88 8.32
CA ALA A 9 -36.72 12.33 8.32
C ALA A 9 -35.39 12.91 7.87
N TRP A 10 -35.38 13.56 6.71
CA TRP A 10 -34.17 14.10 6.10
C TRP A 10 -33.86 15.48 6.72
N LEU A 11 -32.76 15.57 7.46
CA LEU A 11 -32.32 16.80 8.15
C LEU A 11 -31.73 17.87 7.21
N GLY A 12 -31.75 17.64 5.90
CA GLY A 12 -31.14 18.54 4.92
C GLY A 12 -29.61 18.43 4.82
N VAL A 13 -29.01 17.48 5.54
CA VAL A 13 -27.55 17.27 5.56
C VAL A 13 -27.26 15.83 5.15
N GLU A 14 -26.56 15.66 4.02
CA GLU A 14 -26.06 14.35 3.60
C GLU A 14 -24.58 14.20 3.98
N PRO A 15 -24.16 13.03 4.49
CA PRO A 15 -22.75 12.74 4.72
C PRO A 15 -21.94 12.92 3.42
N SER A 16 -20.89 13.73 3.45
CA SER A 16 -20.06 14.04 2.28
C SER A 16 -19.21 12.86 1.80
N GLY A 17 -19.08 11.79 2.59
CA GLY A 17 -18.14 10.69 2.38
C GLY A 17 -18.38 9.79 1.16
N LEU A 18 -19.40 10.07 0.34
CA LEU A 18 -19.64 9.40 -0.94
C LEU A 18 -19.74 10.37 -2.12
N TYR A 19 -19.53 11.66 -1.89
CA TYR A 19 -19.47 12.66 -2.95
C TYR A 19 -18.08 12.69 -3.57
N VAL A 20 -18.06 12.64 -4.90
CA VAL A 20 -16.85 12.71 -5.69
C VAL A 20 -16.33 14.14 -5.66
N PHE A 21 -15.14 14.33 -5.12
CA PHE A 21 -14.52 15.66 -5.03
C PHE A 21 -13.79 16.05 -6.30
N SER A 22 -13.11 15.10 -6.93
CA SER A 22 -12.43 15.30 -8.21
C SER A 22 -12.41 14.04 -9.04
N VAL A 23 -12.44 14.21 -10.35
CA VAL A 23 -12.28 13.14 -11.34
C VAL A 23 -11.14 13.52 -12.26
N GLU A 24 -10.18 12.62 -12.42
CA GLU A 24 -9.04 12.80 -13.32
C GLU A 24 -9.50 12.64 -14.78
N GLN A 25 -9.11 13.57 -15.64
CA GLN A 25 -9.51 13.56 -17.04
C GLN A 25 -8.88 12.36 -17.78
N GLY A 26 -9.68 11.62 -18.56
CA GLY A 26 -9.23 10.43 -19.29
C GLY A 26 -9.13 9.15 -18.44
N SER A 27 -9.41 9.25 -17.14
CA SER A 27 -9.50 8.09 -16.25
C SER A 27 -10.76 7.24 -16.53
N PRO A 28 -10.80 5.98 -16.06
CA PRO A 28 -12.01 5.16 -16.11
C PRO A 28 -13.25 5.86 -15.51
N ALA A 29 -13.10 6.54 -14.38
CA ALA A 29 -14.19 7.31 -13.78
C ALA A 29 -14.71 8.41 -14.72
N TRP A 30 -13.80 9.11 -15.41
CA TRP A 30 -14.18 10.12 -16.40
C TRP A 30 -14.92 9.52 -17.59
N GLU A 31 -14.45 8.39 -18.11
CA GLU A 31 -15.06 7.62 -19.20
C GLU A 31 -16.44 7.06 -18.82
N ALA A 32 -16.62 6.68 -17.56
CA ALA A 32 -17.92 6.33 -16.99
C ALA A 32 -18.86 7.53 -16.88
N GLY A 33 -18.41 8.75 -17.15
CA GLY A 33 -19.23 9.96 -17.06
C GLY A 33 -19.36 10.52 -15.65
N LEU A 34 -18.60 9.99 -14.69
CA LEU A 34 -18.54 10.50 -13.33
C LEU A 34 -17.90 11.90 -13.35
N ARG A 35 -18.45 12.81 -12.56
CA ARG A 35 -18.00 14.20 -12.43
C ARG A 35 -17.93 14.60 -10.96
N ARG A 36 -17.24 15.72 -10.70
CA ARG A 36 -17.22 16.35 -9.38
C ARG A 36 -18.64 16.68 -8.94
N GLY A 37 -18.96 16.34 -7.69
CA GLY A 37 -20.28 16.55 -7.09
C GLY A 37 -21.24 15.36 -7.26
N ASP A 38 -20.88 14.35 -8.06
CA ASP A 38 -21.68 13.13 -8.15
C ASP A 38 -21.58 12.33 -6.83
N ARG A 39 -22.66 11.65 -6.46
CA ARG A 39 -22.70 10.80 -5.26
C ARG A 39 -22.68 9.33 -5.64
N LEU A 40 -21.70 8.59 -5.15
CA LEU A 40 -21.65 7.14 -5.33
C LEU A 40 -22.74 6.47 -4.48
N LEU A 41 -23.48 5.53 -5.07
CA LEU A 41 -24.57 4.81 -4.42
C LEU A 41 -24.23 3.33 -4.22
N GLU A 42 -23.86 2.64 -5.29
CA GLU A 42 -23.61 1.20 -5.28
C GLU A 42 -22.42 0.83 -6.17
N VAL A 43 -21.76 -0.25 -5.80
CA VAL A 43 -20.78 -0.94 -6.64
C VAL A 43 -21.11 -2.42 -6.70
N ASN A 44 -21.21 -2.99 -7.90
CA ASN A 44 -21.53 -4.39 -8.15
C ASN A 44 -22.81 -4.85 -7.42
N GLY A 45 -23.83 -3.99 -7.38
CA GLY A 45 -25.10 -4.23 -6.71
C GLY A 45 -25.05 -4.18 -5.17
N LYS A 46 -23.91 -3.77 -4.58
CA LYS A 46 -23.76 -3.59 -3.13
C LYS A 46 -23.84 -2.11 -2.76
N PRO A 47 -24.65 -1.72 -1.76
CA PRO A 47 -24.75 -0.34 -1.31
C PRO A 47 -23.45 0.13 -0.66
N LEU A 48 -23.08 1.37 -0.95
CA LEU A 48 -21.92 2.03 -0.35
C LEU A 48 -22.34 2.81 0.89
N HIS A 49 -21.58 2.63 1.97
CA HIS A 49 -21.75 3.37 3.23
C HIS A 49 -20.59 4.34 3.52
N GLY A 50 -19.57 4.34 2.66
CA GLY A 50 -18.41 5.22 2.76
C GLY A 50 -17.36 4.87 1.71
N TRP A 51 -16.41 5.79 1.51
CA TRP A 51 -15.35 5.65 0.52
C TRP A 51 -14.47 4.41 0.73
N SER A 52 -14.24 3.99 1.98
CA SER A 52 -13.49 2.77 2.30
C SER A 52 -14.13 1.50 1.71
N THR A 53 -15.47 1.43 1.71
CA THR A 53 -16.21 0.30 1.12
C THR A 53 -16.10 0.33 -0.39
N PHE A 54 -16.13 1.53 -0.99
CA PHE A 54 -15.91 1.72 -2.42
C PHE A 54 -14.53 1.21 -2.83
N GLU A 55 -13.46 1.64 -2.15
CA GLU A 55 -12.09 1.18 -2.41
C GLU A 55 -12.00 -0.35 -2.32
N GLN A 56 -12.55 -0.95 -1.26
CA GLN A 56 -12.50 -2.40 -1.08
C GLN A 56 -13.16 -3.16 -2.24
N LEU A 57 -14.37 -2.78 -2.65
CA LEU A 57 -15.10 -3.44 -3.73
C LEU A 57 -14.41 -3.26 -5.09
N ARG A 58 -13.85 -2.07 -5.31
CA ARG A 58 -13.08 -1.75 -6.51
C ARG A 58 -11.81 -2.60 -6.62
N TYR A 59 -11.04 -2.74 -5.53
CA TYR A 59 -9.85 -3.60 -5.50
C TYR A 59 -10.19 -5.07 -5.75
N GLN A 60 -11.31 -5.56 -5.19
CA GLN A 60 -11.78 -6.93 -5.45
C GLN A 60 -12.11 -7.16 -6.92
N ALA A 61 -12.90 -6.27 -7.54
CA ALA A 61 -13.28 -6.40 -8.95
C ALA A 61 -12.07 -6.45 -9.88
N ALA A 62 -11.05 -5.62 -9.63
CA ALA A 62 -9.83 -5.64 -10.44
C ALA A 62 -8.99 -6.90 -10.27
N LYS A 63 -8.94 -7.48 -9.06
CA LYS A 63 -8.26 -8.75 -8.84
C LYS A 63 -8.86 -9.86 -9.70
N ASP A 64 -10.18 -9.84 -9.86
CA ASP A 64 -10.92 -10.81 -10.67
C ASP A 64 -11.03 -10.41 -12.15
N GLN A 65 -10.34 -9.32 -12.56
CA GLN A 65 -10.40 -8.72 -13.89
C GLN A 65 -11.84 -8.42 -14.36
N GLN A 66 -12.73 -8.14 -13.42
CA GLN A 66 -14.12 -7.83 -13.69
C GLN A 66 -14.33 -6.32 -13.85
N PRO A 67 -15.24 -5.93 -14.75
CA PRO A 67 -15.69 -4.54 -14.82
C PRO A 67 -16.39 -4.12 -13.53
N LEU A 68 -16.28 -2.83 -13.21
CA LEU A 68 -16.92 -2.23 -12.06
C LEU A 68 -18.31 -1.71 -12.48
N LYS A 69 -19.37 -2.32 -11.96
CA LYS A 69 -20.75 -1.83 -12.14
C LYS A 69 -21.03 -0.77 -11.09
N LEU A 70 -21.04 0.49 -11.52
CA LEU A 70 -21.22 1.66 -10.69
C LEU A 70 -22.62 2.22 -10.84
N ALA A 71 -23.28 2.49 -9.71
CA ALA A 71 -24.45 3.35 -9.66
C ALA A 71 -24.09 4.63 -8.90
N PHE A 72 -24.38 5.78 -9.51
CA PHE A 72 -24.15 7.08 -8.90
C PHE A 72 -25.30 8.05 -9.20
N LEU A 73 -25.45 9.06 -8.35
CA LEU A 73 -26.41 10.14 -8.51
C LEU A 73 -25.71 11.32 -9.17
N GLN A 74 -26.23 11.75 -10.33
CA GLN A 74 -25.78 12.94 -11.03
C GLN A 74 -27.02 13.79 -11.34
N ASN A 75 -27.02 15.06 -10.90
CA ASN A 75 -28.16 15.98 -11.03
C ASN A 75 -29.51 15.38 -10.57
N GLY A 76 -29.50 14.57 -9.51
CA GLY A 76 -30.69 13.92 -8.96
C GLY A 76 -31.17 12.68 -9.73
N GLN A 77 -30.50 12.28 -10.81
CA GLN A 77 -30.82 11.06 -11.55
C GLN A 77 -29.83 9.95 -11.22
N ARG A 78 -30.35 8.72 -11.03
CA ARG A 78 -29.53 7.52 -10.86
C ARG A 78 -28.98 7.10 -12.22
N ILE A 79 -27.66 7.10 -12.35
CA ILE A 79 -26.94 6.66 -13.53
C ILE A 79 -26.20 5.37 -13.19
N GLU A 80 -26.33 4.38 -14.07
CA GLU A 80 -25.61 3.11 -13.98
C GLU A 80 -24.63 2.97 -15.14
N ARG A 81 -23.38 2.60 -14.81
CA ARG A 81 -22.28 2.49 -15.77
C ARG A 81 -21.40 1.31 -15.41
N GLU A 82 -20.86 0.68 -16.43
CA GLU A 82 -19.92 -0.42 -16.29
C GLU A 82 -18.59 0.03 -16.86
N VAL A 83 -17.51 -0.11 -16.09
CA VAL A 83 -16.22 0.45 -16.45
C VAL A 83 -15.07 -0.45 -16.03
N MET A 84 -14.12 -0.63 -16.95
CA MET A 84 -12.87 -1.32 -16.69
C MET A 84 -11.85 -0.38 -16.06
N GLN A 85 -11.25 -0.82 -14.97
CA GLN A 85 -10.15 -0.10 -14.33
C GLN A 85 -8.88 -0.26 -15.17
N LYS A 86 -8.04 0.78 -15.18
CA LYS A 86 -6.77 0.77 -15.92
C LYS A 86 -5.63 0.55 -14.94
N GLN A 87 -4.65 -0.27 -15.30
CA GLN A 87 -3.37 -0.26 -14.59
C GLN A 87 -2.55 0.92 -15.12
N THR A 88 -2.05 1.75 -14.21
CA THR A 88 -1.13 2.85 -14.53
C THR A 88 0.05 2.78 -13.57
N VAL A 89 1.03 3.65 -13.81
CA VAL A 89 2.18 3.84 -12.92
C VAL A 89 2.04 5.22 -12.29
N GLU A 90 2.02 5.27 -10.97
CA GLU A 90 2.08 6.52 -10.21
C GLU A 90 3.46 6.68 -9.57
N LYS A 91 3.91 7.92 -9.47
CA LYS A 91 5.11 8.30 -8.72
C LYS A 91 4.71 8.67 -7.30
N ASP A 92 5.34 8.04 -6.31
CA ASP A 92 5.16 8.45 -4.92
C ASP A 92 5.86 9.79 -4.63
N ARG A 93 5.70 10.29 -3.41
CA ARG A 93 6.37 11.52 -2.92
C ARG A 93 7.90 11.45 -2.93
N PHE A 94 8.48 10.29 -3.21
CA PHE A 94 9.90 10.06 -3.34
C PHE A 94 10.33 9.73 -4.78
N ASP A 95 9.45 10.00 -5.75
CA ASP A 95 9.64 9.76 -7.19
C ASP A 95 9.76 8.27 -7.58
N ASN A 96 9.36 7.35 -6.70
CA ASN A 96 9.31 5.92 -7.02
C ASN A 96 8.05 5.60 -7.81
N GLU A 97 8.25 4.96 -8.95
CA GLU A 97 7.19 4.48 -9.82
C GLU A 97 6.61 3.17 -9.29
N HIS A 98 5.33 3.12 -8.98
CA HIS A 98 4.67 1.89 -8.56
C HIS A 98 3.38 1.68 -9.35
N PRO A 99 3.06 0.41 -9.72
CA PRO A 99 1.83 0.12 -10.43
C PRO A 99 0.67 0.40 -9.49
N VAL A 100 -0.26 1.21 -9.96
CA VAL A 100 -1.51 1.48 -9.26
C VAL A 100 -2.68 1.15 -10.18
N LEU A 101 -3.72 0.64 -9.54
CA LEU A 101 -4.99 0.43 -10.19
C LEU A 101 -5.74 1.77 -10.23
N LEU A 102 -5.76 2.41 -11.39
CA LEU A 102 -6.41 3.69 -11.59
C LEU A 102 -7.90 3.49 -11.87
N PHE A 103 -8.70 4.15 -11.04
CA PHE A 103 -10.08 4.47 -11.36
C PHE A 103 -10.25 5.98 -11.62
N GLY A 104 -9.54 6.83 -10.87
CA GLY A 104 -9.46 8.27 -11.13
C GLY A 104 -10.61 9.10 -10.58
N ALA A 105 -11.35 8.58 -9.59
CA ALA A 105 -12.25 9.38 -8.75
C ALA A 105 -11.66 9.49 -7.35
N PHE A 106 -11.79 10.67 -6.73
CA PHE A 106 -11.22 10.94 -5.42
C PHE A 106 -12.25 11.60 -4.51
N GLU A 107 -12.25 11.21 -3.23
CA GLU A 107 -12.94 11.93 -2.16
C GLU A 107 -12.16 13.17 -1.74
N ASP A 108 -12.86 14.10 -1.06
CA ASP A 108 -12.21 15.27 -0.49
C ASP A 108 -11.39 14.87 0.74
N ARG A 109 -10.11 14.56 0.52
CA ARG A 109 -9.16 14.36 1.64
C ARG A 109 -8.89 15.64 2.43
N ARG A 110 -9.34 16.81 1.95
CA ARG A 110 -9.31 18.05 2.74
C ARG A 110 -10.53 18.15 3.64
N ALA A 111 -11.68 17.59 3.29
CA ALA A 111 -12.83 17.57 4.19
C ALA A 111 -12.50 16.81 5.51
N SER A 112 -11.63 15.80 5.45
CA SER A 112 -11.08 15.13 6.63
C SER A 112 -9.96 15.90 7.35
N SER A 113 -9.41 16.96 6.76
CA SER A 113 -8.37 17.82 7.36
C SER A 113 -8.82 19.26 7.70
N LEU A 114 -9.94 19.73 7.14
CA LEU A 114 -10.55 21.05 7.36
C LEU A 114 -11.51 21.03 8.54
N VAL A 115 -12.07 19.86 8.87
CA VAL A 115 -12.42 19.59 10.25
C VAL A 115 -11.09 19.33 10.93
N GLU A 116 -10.61 20.29 11.71
CA GLU A 116 -9.64 19.99 12.77
C GLU A 116 -10.38 19.02 13.69
N VAL A 117 -10.40 17.73 13.31
CA VAL A 117 -10.97 16.68 14.14
C VAL A 117 -10.07 16.72 15.34
N GLU A 118 -10.58 17.30 16.43
CA GLU A 118 -9.91 17.30 17.71
C GLU A 118 -9.45 15.86 17.92
N LYS A 119 -8.15 15.64 17.84
CA LYS A 119 -7.57 14.30 17.92
C LYS A 119 -7.81 13.88 19.36
N ILE A 120 -8.93 13.20 19.62
CA ILE A 120 -9.24 12.67 20.93
C ILE A 120 -8.08 11.72 21.25
N PRO A 121 -7.24 12.01 22.26
CA PRO A 121 -6.10 11.17 22.56
C PRO A 121 -6.63 9.84 23.11
N VAL A 122 -6.81 8.87 22.21
CA VAL A 122 -7.17 7.52 22.61
C VAL A 122 -5.92 6.89 23.20
N GLN A 123 -5.87 6.85 24.54
CA GLN A 123 -4.86 6.07 25.23
C GLN A 123 -5.16 4.59 24.99
N ILE A 124 -4.35 3.95 24.14
CA ILE A 124 -4.43 2.52 23.92
C ILE A 124 -3.56 1.85 24.99
N PRO A 125 -4.12 1.02 25.89
CA PRO A 125 -3.31 0.24 26.83
C PRO A 125 -2.27 -0.60 26.09
N VAL A 126 -1.08 -0.76 26.67
CA VAL A 126 0.03 -1.51 26.06
C VAL A 126 -0.40 -2.90 25.59
N GLY A 127 -1.23 -3.61 26.36
CA GLY A 127 -1.75 -4.93 25.96
C GLY A 127 -2.62 -4.90 24.69
N LYS A 128 -3.42 -3.83 24.49
CA LYS A 128 -4.20 -3.64 23.25
C LYS A 128 -3.29 -3.27 22.08
N ALA A 129 -2.20 -2.53 22.32
CA ALA A 129 -1.22 -2.20 21.30
C ALA A 129 -0.46 -3.46 20.83
N LEU A 130 -0.03 -4.33 21.76
CA LEU A 130 0.64 -5.59 21.44
C LEU A 130 -0.26 -6.54 20.64
N THR A 131 -1.51 -6.71 21.06
CA THR A 131 -2.47 -7.55 20.31
C THR A 131 -2.77 -6.99 18.91
N LYS A 132 -2.81 -5.67 18.76
CA LYS A 132 -2.89 -5.03 17.44
C LYS A 132 -1.62 -5.29 16.61
N ALA A 133 -0.43 -5.19 17.21
CA ALA A 133 0.85 -5.42 16.53
C ALA A 133 0.95 -6.83 15.94
N VAL A 134 0.46 -7.86 16.66
CA VAL A 134 0.40 -9.26 16.15
C VAL A 134 -0.40 -9.37 14.85
N ARG A 135 -1.36 -8.46 14.60
CA ARG A 135 -2.13 -8.43 13.34
C ARG A 135 -1.49 -7.54 12.27
N VAL A 136 -0.93 -6.40 12.67
CA VAL A 136 -0.35 -5.42 11.75
C VAL A 136 0.97 -5.92 11.15
N VAL A 137 1.86 -6.52 11.96
CA VAL A 137 3.19 -6.95 11.48
C VAL A 137 3.09 -7.96 10.33
N PRO A 138 2.26 -9.04 10.40
CA PRO A 138 2.10 -9.95 9.27
C PRO A 138 1.52 -9.29 8.01
N GLN A 139 0.67 -8.26 8.16
CA GLN A 139 0.13 -7.51 7.02
C GLN A 139 1.23 -6.72 6.32
N GLU A 140 2.09 -6.03 7.07
CA GLU A 140 3.22 -5.29 6.53
C GLU A 140 4.27 -6.22 5.89
N ILE A 141 4.52 -7.39 6.50
CA ILE A 141 5.33 -8.45 5.90
C ILE A 141 4.72 -8.90 4.56
N GLY A 142 3.42 -9.16 4.53
CA GLY A 142 2.72 -9.61 3.31
C GLY A 142 2.84 -8.60 2.17
N LYS A 143 2.65 -7.30 2.45
CA LYS A 143 2.85 -6.22 1.47
C LYS A 143 4.29 -6.17 0.97
N THR A 144 5.25 -6.32 1.87
CA THR A 144 6.68 -6.29 1.52
C THR A 144 7.06 -7.48 0.64
N LEU A 145 6.60 -8.68 0.97
CA LEU A 145 6.78 -9.88 0.13
C LEU A 145 6.13 -9.71 -1.25
N GLN A 146 4.94 -9.11 -1.32
CA GLN A 146 4.30 -8.78 -2.58
C GLN A 146 5.15 -7.81 -3.41
N GLY A 147 5.70 -6.76 -2.79
CA GLY A 147 6.61 -5.83 -3.45
C GLY A 147 7.86 -6.52 -4.01
N LEU A 148 8.49 -7.38 -3.20
CA LEU A 148 9.63 -8.20 -3.64
C LEU A 148 9.27 -9.13 -4.80
N TRP A 149 8.07 -9.72 -4.78
CA TRP A 149 7.56 -10.55 -5.87
C TRP A 149 7.37 -9.75 -7.16
N LEU A 150 6.80 -8.55 -7.08
CA LEU A 150 6.63 -7.66 -8.24
C LEU A 150 7.97 -7.23 -8.83
N LEU A 151 8.98 -6.96 -7.98
CA LEU A 151 10.36 -6.70 -8.42
C LEU A 151 10.97 -7.93 -9.12
N ALA A 152 10.88 -9.10 -8.49
CA ALA A 152 11.45 -10.34 -9.00
C ALA A 152 10.80 -10.80 -10.32
N SER A 153 9.50 -10.53 -10.49
CA SER A 153 8.75 -10.80 -11.72
C SER A 153 8.91 -9.73 -12.80
N GLY A 154 9.65 -8.65 -12.54
CA GLY A 154 9.89 -7.56 -13.48
C GLY A 154 8.69 -6.61 -13.68
N GLN A 155 7.63 -6.76 -12.89
CA GLN A 155 6.46 -5.88 -12.92
C GLN A 155 6.73 -4.54 -12.23
N LEU A 156 7.72 -4.50 -11.33
CA LEU A 156 8.22 -3.28 -10.70
C LEU A 156 9.64 -2.97 -11.21
N SER A 157 9.86 -1.72 -11.60
CA SER A 157 11.17 -1.25 -12.09
C SER A 157 12.24 -1.42 -11.01
N SER A 158 13.44 -1.84 -11.43
CA SER A 158 14.59 -1.92 -10.54
C SER A 158 15.04 -0.57 -9.99
N LYS A 159 14.60 0.55 -10.58
CA LYS A 159 14.84 1.92 -10.07
C LYS A 159 14.21 2.17 -8.70
N ASN A 160 13.22 1.36 -8.32
CA ASN A 160 12.52 1.46 -7.05
C ASN A 160 13.26 0.73 -5.91
N ILE A 161 14.39 0.09 -6.19
CA ILE A 161 15.27 -0.45 -5.15
C ILE A 161 16.03 0.73 -4.55
N GLY A 162 15.53 1.23 -3.43
CA GLY A 162 16.18 2.28 -2.64
C GLY A 162 17.38 1.75 -1.88
N GLY A 163 18.48 2.49 -1.91
CA GLY A 163 19.66 2.23 -1.10
C GLY A 163 19.73 3.07 0.17
N PRO A 164 20.92 3.18 0.79
CA PRO A 164 21.11 3.92 2.04
C PRO A 164 20.73 5.41 1.96
N ILE A 165 20.94 6.05 0.80
CA ILE A 165 20.60 7.47 0.60
C ILE A 165 19.09 7.64 0.60
N MET A 166 18.37 6.74 -0.06
CA MET A 166 16.91 6.75 -0.05
C MET A 166 16.34 6.55 1.35
N ILE A 167 16.90 5.60 2.12
CA ILE A 167 16.49 5.37 3.52
C ILE A 167 16.70 6.63 4.35
N TYR A 168 17.83 7.33 4.17
CA TYR A 168 18.08 8.61 4.84
C TYR A 168 17.03 9.67 4.46
N LYS A 169 16.73 9.85 3.17
CA LYS A 169 15.71 10.80 2.70
C LYS A 169 14.33 10.50 3.30
N VAL A 170 13.92 9.23 3.29
CA VAL A 170 12.65 8.78 3.88
C VAL A 170 12.60 9.07 5.38
N ALA A 171 13.70 8.83 6.10
CA ALA A 171 13.80 9.13 7.53
C ALA A 171 13.65 10.63 7.81
N VAL A 172 14.38 11.50 7.08
CA VAL A 172 14.29 12.96 7.22
C VAL A 172 12.88 13.47 6.94
N GLN A 173 12.30 13.11 5.80
CA GLN A 173 10.95 13.55 5.44
C GLN A 173 9.89 13.06 6.45
N SER A 174 10.06 11.85 7.00
CA SER A 174 9.16 11.36 8.05
C SER A 174 9.30 12.13 9.37
N ALA A 175 10.49 12.61 9.71
CA ALA A 175 10.73 13.44 10.88
C ALA A 175 10.10 14.84 10.71
N GLU A 176 10.24 15.44 9.53
CA GLU A 176 9.60 16.72 9.18
C GLU A 176 8.06 16.63 9.20
N ALA A 177 7.51 15.47 8.82
CA ALA A 177 6.06 15.20 8.87
C ALA A 177 5.52 14.98 10.29
N GLY A 178 6.40 14.91 11.31
CA GLY A 178 6.05 14.81 12.72
C GLY A 178 6.25 13.42 13.33
N LYS A 179 6.20 13.38 14.67
CA LYS A 179 6.58 12.21 15.49
C LYS A 179 5.81 10.92 15.14
N ASP A 180 4.52 11.03 14.83
CA ASP A 180 3.67 9.87 14.56
C ASP A 180 4.11 9.17 13.26
N VAL A 181 4.41 9.96 12.23
CA VAL A 181 4.89 9.47 10.93
C VAL A 181 6.30 8.90 11.07
N PHE A 182 7.18 9.58 11.80
CA PHE A 182 8.54 9.10 12.07
C PHE A 182 8.58 7.73 12.75
N LEU A 183 7.79 7.54 13.82
CA LEU A 183 7.72 6.25 14.52
C LEU A 183 7.14 5.14 13.63
N GLN A 184 6.15 5.47 12.80
CA GLN A 184 5.60 4.52 11.83
C GLN A 184 6.65 4.10 10.79
N THR A 185 7.40 5.06 10.24
CA THR A 185 8.50 4.80 9.29
C THR A 185 9.61 3.96 9.93
N MET A 186 10.01 4.26 11.17
CA MET A 186 11.00 3.47 11.91
C MET A 186 10.53 2.03 12.12
N GLY A 187 9.25 1.84 12.48
CA GLY A 187 8.64 0.52 12.59
C GLY A 187 8.65 -0.25 11.27
N PHE A 188 8.27 0.41 10.17
CA PHE A 188 8.31 -0.18 8.82
C PHE A 188 9.72 -0.62 8.42
N ILE A 189 10.73 0.23 8.60
CA ILE A 189 12.14 -0.11 8.32
C ILE A 189 12.59 -1.29 9.18
N SER A 190 12.23 -1.31 10.46
CA SER A 190 12.60 -2.37 11.40
C SER A 190 12.00 -3.72 11.01
N ILE A 191 10.71 -3.74 10.62
CA ILE A 191 10.02 -4.94 10.13
C ILE A 191 10.73 -5.45 8.87
N ASN A 192 11.07 -4.56 7.93
CA ASN A 192 11.72 -4.94 6.68
C ASN A 192 13.14 -5.48 6.90
N LEU A 193 13.92 -4.85 7.78
CA LEU A 193 15.25 -5.35 8.14
C LEU A 193 15.17 -6.75 8.78
N GLY A 194 14.20 -6.96 9.68
CA GLY A 194 13.94 -8.26 10.28
C GLY A 194 13.50 -9.30 9.24
N LEU A 195 12.58 -8.95 8.34
CA LEU A 195 12.11 -9.82 7.26
C LEU A 195 13.24 -10.22 6.31
N LEU A 196 14.06 -9.26 5.88
CA LEU A 196 15.19 -9.52 4.97
C LEU A 196 16.21 -10.44 5.63
N ASN A 197 16.52 -10.25 6.92
CA ASN A 197 17.43 -11.12 7.67
C ASN A 197 16.88 -12.55 7.85
N LEU A 198 15.56 -12.74 7.78
CA LEU A 198 14.93 -14.06 7.84
C LEU A 198 14.86 -14.78 6.49
N LEU A 199 15.25 -14.12 5.39
CA LEU A 199 15.31 -14.78 4.08
C LEU A 199 16.37 -15.91 4.09
N PRO A 200 16.14 -17.01 3.35
CA PRO A 200 17.07 -18.14 3.28
C PRO A 200 18.28 -17.84 2.36
N ILE A 201 18.87 -16.65 2.50
CA ILE A 201 20.03 -16.21 1.74
C ILE A 201 21.27 -16.47 2.60
N PRO A 202 22.31 -17.17 2.07
CA PRO A 202 23.53 -17.40 2.83
C PRO A 202 24.16 -16.09 3.33
N VAL A 203 24.89 -16.15 4.46
CA VAL A 203 25.35 -14.99 5.27
C VAL A 203 24.28 -14.37 6.17
N LEU A 204 22.98 -14.49 5.85
CA LEU A 204 21.91 -14.00 6.72
C LEU A 204 21.47 -15.04 7.76
N ASP A 205 20.86 -14.57 8.84
CA ASP A 205 20.38 -15.42 9.94
C ASP A 205 19.36 -16.46 9.47
N GLY A 206 18.50 -16.10 8.52
CA GLY A 206 17.50 -16.99 7.94
C GLY A 206 18.09 -18.25 7.30
N PHE A 207 19.28 -18.15 6.69
CA PHE A 207 19.98 -19.32 6.17
C PHE A 207 20.45 -20.26 7.28
N HIS A 208 20.92 -19.73 8.41
CA HIS A 208 21.32 -20.53 9.56
C HIS A 208 20.13 -21.23 10.21
N ILE A 209 19.00 -20.53 10.33
CA ILE A 209 17.74 -21.10 10.84
C ILE A 209 17.25 -22.23 9.93
N LEU A 210 17.17 -21.97 8.61
CA LEU A 210 16.70 -22.96 7.63
C LEU A 210 17.61 -24.18 7.57
N SER A 211 18.92 -23.97 7.56
CA SER A 211 19.90 -25.05 7.54
C SER A 211 19.83 -25.89 8.82
N ALA A 212 19.70 -25.29 10.00
CA ALA A 212 19.53 -26.01 11.26
C ALA A 212 18.22 -26.82 11.28
N ALA A 213 17.12 -26.26 10.78
CA ALA A 213 15.86 -26.98 10.66
C ALA A 213 15.98 -28.18 9.71
N PHE A 214 16.63 -28.00 8.57
CA PHE A 214 16.90 -29.06 7.61
C PHE A 214 17.84 -30.15 8.16
N GLU A 215 18.92 -29.77 8.85
CA GLU A 215 19.84 -30.69 9.53
C GLU A 215 19.12 -31.50 10.62
N THR A 216 18.18 -30.88 11.34
CA THR A 216 17.34 -31.55 12.35
C THR A 216 16.48 -32.65 11.72
N ILE A 217 15.83 -32.36 10.59
CA ILE A 217 15.01 -33.33 9.85
C ILE A 217 15.89 -34.46 9.28
N ARG A 218 17.03 -34.09 8.69
CA ARG A 218 17.97 -35.04 8.05
C ARG A 218 18.81 -35.83 9.07
N ARG A 219 18.86 -35.38 10.32
CA ARG A 219 19.75 -35.86 11.40
C ARG A 219 21.22 -35.95 11.00
N ARG A 220 21.65 -35.12 10.05
CA ARG A 220 23.02 -35.06 9.55
C ARG A 220 23.42 -33.61 9.29
N PRO A 221 24.62 -33.19 9.72
CA PRO A 221 25.08 -31.82 9.49
C PRO A 221 25.35 -31.56 8.01
N LEU A 222 25.20 -30.31 7.57
CA LEU A 222 25.69 -29.91 6.26
C LEU A 222 27.22 -29.95 6.24
N GLY A 223 27.77 -30.36 5.10
CA GLY A 223 29.22 -30.38 4.91
C GLY A 223 29.82 -28.97 5.04
N LEU A 224 30.90 -28.83 5.81
CA LEU A 224 31.59 -27.55 6.03
C LEU A 224 31.93 -26.83 4.73
N LYS A 225 32.44 -27.56 3.73
CA LYS A 225 32.76 -27.00 2.40
C LYS A 225 31.52 -26.41 1.70
N ALA A 226 30.39 -27.10 1.77
CA ALA A 226 29.14 -26.63 1.16
C ALA A 226 28.63 -25.35 1.85
N ARG A 227 28.73 -25.27 3.19
CA ARG A 227 28.35 -24.08 3.95
C ARG A 227 29.25 -22.87 3.63
N ILE A 228 30.56 -23.08 3.52
CA ILE A 228 31.51 -22.02 3.13
C ILE A 228 31.21 -21.51 1.72
N ILE A 229 31.02 -22.41 0.75
CA ILE A 229 30.68 -22.04 -0.63
C ILE A 229 29.36 -21.28 -0.67
N ALA A 230 28.32 -21.78 0.01
CA ALA A 230 27.03 -21.11 0.09
C ALA A 230 27.18 -19.69 0.64
N ASN A 231 27.91 -19.50 1.75
CA ASN A 231 28.15 -18.18 2.32
C ASN A 231 28.89 -17.24 1.36
N TYR A 232 29.91 -17.70 0.64
CA TYR A 232 30.58 -16.85 -0.35
C TYR A 232 29.65 -16.44 -1.50
N ILE A 233 28.81 -17.36 -1.98
CA ILE A 233 27.79 -17.06 -2.99
C ILE A 233 26.79 -16.03 -2.43
N GLY A 234 26.30 -16.22 -1.21
CA GLY A 234 25.41 -15.27 -0.53
C GLY A 234 26.04 -13.89 -0.39
N LEU A 235 27.30 -13.82 0.05
CA LEU A 235 28.04 -12.57 0.18
C LEU A 235 28.17 -11.86 -1.16
N ALA A 236 28.54 -12.58 -2.23
CA ALA A 236 28.67 -12.01 -3.57
C ALA A 236 27.32 -11.46 -4.07
N MET A 237 26.22 -12.18 -3.85
CA MET A 237 24.87 -11.71 -4.19
C MET A 237 24.48 -10.46 -3.39
N LEU A 238 24.75 -10.43 -2.08
CA LEU A 238 24.46 -9.27 -1.22
C LEU A 238 25.26 -8.04 -1.65
N LEU A 239 26.55 -8.21 -1.94
CA LEU A 239 27.40 -7.12 -2.45
C LEU A 239 26.89 -6.61 -3.81
N MET A 240 26.48 -7.51 -4.71
CA MET A 240 25.89 -7.13 -5.99
C MET A 240 24.60 -6.32 -5.81
N LEU A 241 23.71 -6.77 -4.93
CA LEU A 241 22.47 -6.05 -4.62
C LEU A 241 22.75 -4.67 -4.01
N MET A 242 23.71 -4.59 -3.10
CA MET A 242 24.13 -3.33 -2.47
C MET A 242 24.69 -2.35 -3.52
N LEU A 243 25.53 -2.82 -4.44
CA LEU A 243 26.03 -2.02 -5.55
C LEU A 243 24.90 -1.53 -6.48
N LEU A 244 23.90 -2.37 -6.76
CA LEU A 244 22.72 -1.97 -7.54
C LEU A 244 21.92 -0.87 -6.82
N ALA A 245 21.68 -1.03 -5.52
CA ALA A 245 20.98 -0.04 -4.72
C ALA A 245 21.75 1.30 -4.67
N PHE A 246 23.07 1.26 -4.48
CA PHE A 246 23.92 2.46 -4.55
C PHE A 246 23.90 3.12 -5.93
N LYS A 247 23.94 2.34 -7.01
CA LYS A 247 23.82 2.86 -8.37
C LYS A 247 22.50 3.59 -8.55
N ASN A 248 21.39 2.99 -8.11
CA ASN A 248 20.07 3.63 -8.20
C ASN A 248 20.02 4.92 -7.39
N ASP A 249 20.49 4.89 -6.14
CA ASP A 249 20.58 6.07 -5.29
C ASP A 249 21.36 7.21 -5.96
N PHE A 250 22.50 6.90 -6.57
CA PHE A 250 23.34 7.89 -7.25
C PHE A 250 22.66 8.49 -8.48
N VAL A 251 22.01 7.64 -9.29
CA VAL A 251 21.24 8.08 -10.46
C VAL A 251 20.07 8.97 -10.03
N ASN A 252 19.31 8.56 -9.02
CA ASN A 252 18.18 9.31 -8.49
C ASN A 252 18.63 10.60 -7.79
N PHE A 253 19.85 10.67 -7.26
CA PHE A 253 20.42 11.89 -6.67
C PHE A 253 20.89 12.90 -7.72
N LEU A 254 21.42 12.45 -8.86
CA LEU A 254 21.89 13.36 -9.92
C LEU A 254 20.77 13.89 -10.82
N LEU A 255 19.67 13.15 -10.94
CA LEU A 255 18.57 13.49 -11.84
C LEU A 255 17.44 14.29 -11.17
N ASN A 256 17.45 14.44 -9.84
CA ASN A 256 16.48 15.21 -9.04
C ASN A 256 17.20 16.30 -8.24
#